data_AF-A0AAW1S5P9-F1
#
_entry.id   AF-A0AAW1S5P9-F1
#
_cell.length_a   1.000
_cell.length_b   1.000
_cell.length_c   1.000
_cell.angle_alpha   90.00
_cell.angle_beta   90.00
_cell.angle_gamma   90.00
#
_symmetry.space_group_name_H-M   'P 1'
#
loop_
_entity.id
_entity.type
_entity.pdbx_description
1 polymer ?
#
loop_
_entity_poly.entity_id
_entity_poly.type
_entity_poly.pdbx_seq_one_letter_code
_entity_poly.pdbx_strand_id
1 'polypeptide(L)'
;SRTGYRLEAATIRKLEFENDAFALGDKLIEKWYPTKEQGDKKGILLVVTTGKDGAVTGGGGFLRAVGDELIDSIISENIPTLTEAEKFNEALTSCVTRIEAKLTGQKVPAAPSRGEQERVRTYKTKGETNNQRTVFTTIVVVLLVIAFIVPMLQFYGYTSKN
;
A
#
# COMPACT_ATOMS: atom_id res chain seq x y z
N SER A 1 1.08 22.20 -15.15
CA SER A 1 1.06 22.76 -16.51
C SER A 1 2.33 22.41 -17.25
N ARG A 2 2.28 21.37 -18.09
CA ARG A 2 3.35 20.96 -19.01
C ARG A 2 2.82 20.26 -20.27
N THR A 3 1.58 19.74 -20.21
CA THR A 3 0.89 19.02 -21.30
C THR A 3 -0.32 19.79 -21.88
N GLY A 4 -0.69 20.93 -21.30
CA GLY A 4 -1.90 21.68 -21.71
C GLY A 4 -3.23 21.03 -21.28
N TYR A 5 -3.19 19.86 -20.64
CA TYR A 5 -4.33 19.17 -20.04
C TYR A 5 -4.43 19.49 -18.54
N ARG A 6 -5.66 19.54 -18.01
CA ARG A 6 -5.91 19.71 -16.57
C ARG A 6 -6.59 18.46 -16.03
N LEU A 7 -6.02 17.89 -14.98
CA LEU A 7 -6.64 16.80 -14.24
C LEU A 7 -7.08 17.35 -12.87
N GLU A 8 -8.36 17.19 -12.56
CA GLU A 8 -8.91 17.53 -11.24
C GLU A 8 -9.23 16.23 -10.52
N ALA A 9 -8.59 16.04 -9.36
CA ALA A 9 -8.70 14.83 -8.58
C ALA A 9 -9.63 15.11 -7.38
N ALA A 10 -10.72 14.35 -7.28
CA ALA A 10 -11.73 14.49 -6.24
C ALA A 10 -11.94 13.15 -5.53
N THR A 11 -11.86 13.17 -4.20
CA THR A 11 -12.18 12.01 -3.36
C THR A 11 -13.50 12.26 -2.66
N ILE A 12 -14.47 11.36 -2.83
CA ILE A 12 -15.74 11.42 -2.11
C ILE A 12 -15.90 10.22 -1.20
N ARG A 13 -16.57 10.43 -0.06
CA ARG A 13 -16.76 9.34 0.89
C ARG A 13 -17.75 8.32 0.36
N LYS A 14 -18.94 8.76 -0.05
CA LYS A 14 -20.03 7.91 -0.51
C LYS A 14 -20.75 8.61 -1.66
N LEU A 15 -21.22 7.82 -2.62
CA LEU A 15 -22.15 8.30 -3.64
C LEU A 15 -23.54 8.41 -2.99
N GLU A 16 -24.04 9.64 -2.80
CA GLU A 16 -25.35 9.89 -2.19
C GLU A 16 -26.45 10.17 -3.23
N PHE A 17 -26.07 10.75 -4.38
CA PHE A 17 -27.02 11.18 -5.41
C PHE A 17 -27.00 10.30 -6.67
N GLU A 18 -25.89 9.59 -6.92
CA GLU A 18 -25.69 8.74 -8.09
C GLU A 18 -25.33 7.32 -7.64
N ASN A 19 -25.61 6.30 -8.47
CA ASN A 19 -25.21 4.93 -8.14
C ASN A 19 -23.82 4.56 -8.66
N ASP A 20 -23.24 5.38 -9.54
CA ASP A 20 -22.02 5.07 -10.28
C ASP A 20 -21.05 6.26 -10.29
N ALA A 21 -19.75 5.99 -10.13
CA ALA A 21 -18.70 6.99 -10.09
C ALA A 21 -18.51 7.70 -11.44
N PHE A 22 -18.74 7.03 -12.57
CA PHE A 22 -18.67 7.61 -13.91
C PHE A 22 -19.81 8.61 -14.13
N ALA A 23 -21.03 8.25 -13.76
CA ALA A 23 -22.20 9.12 -13.91
C ALA A 23 -22.03 10.42 -13.10
N LEU A 24 -21.47 10.32 -11.89
CA LEU A 24 -21.14 11.51 -11.09
C LEU A 24 -20.03 12.33 -11.75
N GLY A 25 -19.01 11.66 -12.28
CA GLY A 25 -17.94 12.29 -13.03
C GLY A 25 -18.45 13.12 -14.20
N ASP A 26 -19.31 12.54 -15.03
CA ASP A 26 -19.87 13.23 -16.21
C ASP A 26 -20.66 14.47 -15.80
N LYS A 27 -21.51 14.36 -14.77
CA LYS A 27 -22.24 15.51 -14.21
C LYS A 27 -21.30 16.59 -13.66
N LEU A 28 -20.18 16.20 -13.04
CA LEU A 28 -19.18 17.16 -12.56
C LEU A 28 -18.50 17.88 -13.71
N ILE A 29 -18.16 17.18 -14.79
CA ILE A 29 -17.58 17.81 -15.99
C ILE A 29 -18.58 18.75 -16.65
N GLU A 30 -19.84 18.34 -16.80
CA GLU A 30 -20.89 19.20 -17.36
C GLU A 30 -21.11 20.46 -16.50
N LYS A 31 -21.07 20.31 -15.18
CA LYS A 31 -21.28 21.42 -14.23
C LYS A 31 -20.07 22.36 -14.17
N TRP A 32 -18.86 21.83 -14.16
CA TRP A 32 -17.64 22.62 -14.01
C TRP A 32 -17.15 23.19 -15.34
N TYR A 33 -17.44 22.52 -16.47
CA TYR A 33 -16.99 22.89 -17.81
C TYR A 33 -18.12 22.78 -18.86
N PRO A 34 -19.12 23.67 -18.81
CA PRO A 34 -20.26 23.66 -19.73
C PRO A 34 -19.89 23.97 -21.20
N THR A 35 -18.68 24.46 -21.48
CA THR A 35 -18.19 24.74 -22.84
C THR A 35 -17.28 23.62 -23.34
N LYS A 36 -17.64 23.03 -24.50
CA LYS A 36 -16.92 21.91 -25.12
C LYS A 36 -15.42 22.18 -25.33
N GLU A 37 -15.04 23.41 -25.66
CA GLU A 37 -13.64 23.80 -25.86
C GLU A 37 -12.81 23.83 -24.57
N GLN A 38 -13.45 24.08 -23.41
CA GLN A 38 -12.78 24.05 -22.12
C GLN A 38 -12.78 22.65 -21.50
N GLY A 39 -13.81 21.85 -21.77
CA GLY A 39 -13.93 20.48 -21.28
C GLY A 39 -13.02 19.48 -22.01
N ASP A 40 -12.74 19.71 -23.30
CA ASP A 40 -12.01 18.74 -24.13
C ASP A 40 -10.62 18.36 -23.60
N LYS A 41 -9.91 19.31 -22.99
CA LYS A 41 -8.58 19.11 -22.41
C LYS A 41 -8.59 18.87 -20.89
N LYS A 42 -9.76 18.64 -20.29
CA LYS A 42 -9.91 18.48 -18.85
C LYS A 42 -10.43 17.09 -18.51
N GLY A 43 -9.86 16.52 -17.47
CA GLY A 43 -10.26 15.24 -16.90
C GLY A 43 -10.60 15.39 -15.42
N ILE A 44 -11.55 14.60 -14.95
CA ILE A 44 -11.86 14.44 -13.53
C ILE A 44 -11.55 12.99 -13.15
N LEU A 45 -10.69 12.84 -12.15
CA LEU A 45 -10.43 11.58 -11.47
C LEU A 45 -11.24 11.58 -10.17
N LEU A 46 -12.19 10.67 -10.07
CA LEU A 46 -13.05 10.53 -8.89
C LEU A 46 -12.75 9.21 -8.19
N VAL A 47 -12.51 9.26 -6.87
CA VAL A 47 -12.29 8.07 -6.04
C VAL A 47 -13.35 8.03 -4.93
N VAL A 48 -14.07 6.93 -4.84
CA VAL A 48 -15.15 6.69 -3.86
C VAL A 48 -14.63 5.79 -2.75
N THR A 49 -14.40 6.35 -1.56
CA THR A 49 -13.75 5.60 -0.48
C THR A 49 -14.63 4.49 0.10
N THR A 50 -15.96 4.67 0.14
CA THR A 50 -16.89 3.66 0.67
C THR A 50 -17.06 2.49 -0.30
N GLY A 51 -17.11 2.76 -1.60
CA GLY A 51 -17.24 1.73 -2.64
C GLY A 51 -15.92 1.05 -3.00
N LYS A 52 -14.77 1.62 -2.58
CA LYS A 52 -13.43 1.25 -3.07
C LYS A 52 -13.36 1.27 -4.61
N ASP A 53 -14.13 2.19 -5.17
CA ASP A 53 -14.36 2.32 -6.60
C ASP A 53 -13.83 3.68 -7.05
N GLY A 54 -13.65 3.86 -8.35
CA GLY A 54 -13.27 5.14 -8.89
C GLY A 54 -13.47 5.21 -10.38
N ALA A 55 -13.65 6.44 -10.85
CA ALA A 55 -13.90 6.72 -12.25
C ALA A 55 -12.91 7.76 -12.76
N VAL A 56 -12.51 7.59 -14.01
CA VAL A 56 -11.80 8.60 -14.77
C VAL A 56 -12.73 9.04 -15.88
N THR A 57 -13.20 10.28 -15.80
CA THR A 57 -14.01 10.91 -16.85
C THR A 57 -13.27 12.12 -17.39
N GLY A 58 -13.60 12.58 -18.59
CA GLY A 58 -12.92 13.69 -19.24
C GLY A 58 -13.63 14.14 -20.49
N GLY A 59 -13.18 15.28 -21.03
CA GLY A 59 -13.47 15.63 -22.41
C GLY A 59 -12.91 14.60 -23.40
N GLY A 60 -13.49 14.54 -24.59
CA GLY A 60 -13.12 13.55 -25.62
C GLY A 60 -11.63 13.58 -26.00
N GLY A 61 -11.02 14.76 -26.06
CA GLY A 61 -9.59 14.93 -26.29
C GLY A 61 -8.70 14.41 -25.16
N PHE A 62 -9.12 14.57 -23.90
CA PHE A 62 -8.42 14.03 -22.73
C PHE A 62 -8.50 12.51 -22.69
N LEU A 63 -9.70 11.94 -22.83
CA LEU A 63 -9.90 10.48 -22.82
C LEU A 63 -9.10 9.79 -23.94
N ARG A 64 -9.10 10.37 -25.15
CA ARG A 64 -8.27 9.88 -26.27
C ARG A 64 -6.77 9.97 -26.01
N ALA A 65 -6.31 11.01 -25.32
CA ALA A 65 -4.89 11.19 -25.03
C ALA A 65 -4.39 10.22 -23.94
N VAL A 66 -5.23 9.92 -22.94
CA VAL A 66 -4.92 8.94 -21.89
C VAL A 66 -5.06 7.50 -22.41
N GLY A 67 -6.08 7.23 -23.22
CA GLY A 67 -6.40 5.93 -23.77
C GLY A 67 -7.18 5.05 -22.81
N ASP A 68 -8.23 4.40 -23.34
CA ASP A 68 -9.15 3.55 -22.58
C ASP A 68 -8.44 2.40 -21.85
N GLU A 69 -7.40 1.81 -22.44
CA GLU A 69 -6.62 0.72 -21.81
C GLU A 69 -5.96 1.16 -20.49
N LEU A 70 -5.47 2.40 -20.42
CA LEU A 70 -4.86 2.93 -19.20
C LEU A 70 -5.93 3.27 -18.16
N ILE A 71 -7.06 3.82 -18.61
CA ILE A 71 -8.20 4.12 -17.75
C ILE A 71 -8.72 2.83 -17.12
N ASP A 72 -8.88 1.77 -17.91
CA ASP A 72 -9.32 0.46 -17.44
C ASP A 72 -8.33 -0.12 -16.40
N SER A 73 -7.02 -0.12 -16.68
CA SER A 73 -6.02 -0.57 -15.69
C SER A 73 -6.02 0.28 -14.41
N ILE A 74 -6.33 1.57 -14.51
CA ILE A 74 -6.44 2.43 -13.33
C ILE A 74 -7.66 2.04 -12.48
N ILE A 75 -8.79 1.81 -13.11
CA ILE A 75 -10.07 1.56 -12.42
C ILE A 75 -10.15 0.12 -11.92
N SER A 76 -9.74 -0.85 -12.74
CA SER A 76 -9.83 -2.28 -12.45
C SER A 76 -8.71 -2.80 -11.55
N GLU A 77 -7.51 -2.20 -11.60
CA GLU A 77 -6.35 -2.70 -10.84
C GLU A 77 -5.85 -1.70 -9.82
N ASN A 78 -5.60 -0.45 -10.21
CA ASN A 78 -4.88 0.52 -9.38
C ASN A 78 -5.68 1.03 -8.19
N ILE A 79 -6.89 1.51 -8.44
CA ILE A 79 -7.80 2.02 -7.41
C ILE A 79 -8.19 0.92 -6.42
N PRO A 80 -8.71 -0.26 -6.85
CA PRO A 80 -9.10 -1.30 -5.90
C PRO A 80 -7.91 -1.83 -5.10
N THR A 81 -6.76 -2.08 -5.72
CA THR A 81 -5.59 -2.62 -5.00
C THR A 81 -5.10 -1.69 -3.89
N LEU A 82 -5.07 -0.38 -4.13
CA LEU A 82 -4.57 0.59 -3.16
C LEU A 82 -5.63 0.98 -2.12
N THR A 83 -6.91 1.01 -2.51
CA THR A 83 -8.02 1.23 -1.56
C THR A 83 -8.30 0.02 -0.68
N GLU A 84 -7.97 -1.20 -1.13
CA GLU A 84 -7.94 -2.40 -0.29
C GLU A 84 -6.90 -2.30 0.83
N ALA A 85 -5.74 -1.73 0.55
CA ALA A 85 -4.70 -1.45 1.54
C ALA A 85 -4.97 -0.18 2.37
N GLU A 86 -6.17 0.41 2.28
CA GLU A 86 -6.55 1.68 2.93
C GLU A 86 -5.68 2.89 2.54
N LYS A 87 -4.93 2.78 1.43
CA LYS A 87 -4.02 3.80 0.92
C LYS A 87 -4.69 4.70 -0.12
N PHE A 88 -5.72 5.44 0.28
CA PHE A 88 -6.49 6.30 -0.63
C PHE A 88 -5.66 7.43 -1.27
N ASN A 89 -4.77 8.06 -0.50
CA ASN A 89 -3.89 9.12 -1.03
C ASN A 89 -2.88 8.58 -2.04
N GLU A 90 -2.39 7.36 -1.82
CA GLU A 90 -1.48 6.67 -2.73
C GLU A 90 -2.22 6.27 -4.01
N ALA A 91 -3.47 5.79 -3.90
CA ALA A 91 -4.34 5.50 -5.04
C ALA A 91 -4.51 6.73 -5.94
N LEU A 92 -4.83 7.88 -5.35
CA LEU A 92 -5.00 9.11 -6.11
C LEU A 92 -3.70 9.55 -6.79
N THR A 93 -2.61 9.56 -6.04
CA THR A 93 -1.30 10.01 -6.53
C THR A 93 -0.76 9.08 -7.62
N SER A 94 -0.95 7.76 -7.48
CA SER A 94 -0.52 6.79 -8.51
C SER A 94 -1.35 6.92 -9.78
N CYS A 95 -2.67 7.13 -9.68
CA CYS A 95 -3.51 7.43 -10.84
C CYS A 95 -3.02 8.67 -11.58
N VAL A 96 -2.82 9.78 -10.85
CA VAL A 96 -2.36 11.05 -11.41
C VAL A 96 -0.99 10.88 -12.08
N THR A 97 -0.06 10.19 -11.42
CA THR A 97 1.29 9.96 -11.97
C THR A 97 1.25 9.12 -13.24
N ARG A 98 0.39 8.09 -13.31
CA ARG A 98 0.24 7.24 -14.50
C ARG A 98 -0.40 8.01 -15.66
N ILE A 99 -1.42 8.81 -15.38
CA ILE A 99 -2.06 9.69 -16.37
C ILE A 99 -1.06 10.75 -16.86
N GLU A 100 -0.31 11.39 -15.97
CA GLU A 100 0.72 12.37 -16.33
C GLU A 100 1.83 11.74 -17.18
N ALA A 101 2.31 10.55 -16.82
CA ALA A 101 3.34 9.84 -17.60
C ALA A 101 2.86 9.58 -19.04
N LYS A 102 1.61 9.12 -19.20
CA LYS A 102 1.01 8.92 -20.53
C LYS A 102 0.89 10.21 -21.32
N LEU A 103 0.37 11.28 -20.70
CA LEU A 103 0.19 12.59 -21.34
C LEU A 103 1.51 13.29 -21.67
N THR A 104 2.59 12.97 -20.94
CA THR A 104 3.94 13.49 -21.20
C THR A 104 4.76 12.59 -22.14
N GLY A 105 4.20 11.48 -22.62
CA GLY A 105 4.91 10.52 -23.48
C GLY A 105 6.02 9.73 -22.77
N GLN A 106 6.01 9.74 -21.44
CA GLN A 106 6.95 8.97 -20.62
C GLN A 106 6.45 7.53 -20.44
N LYS A 107 7.34 6.62 -20.03
CA LYS A 107 6.98 5.24 -19.74
C LYS A 107 5.96 5.22 -18.59
N VAL A 108 4.78 4.69 -18.85
CA VAL A 108 3.71 4.58 -17.85
C VAL A 108 4.18 3.62 -16.74
N PRO A 109 4.13 4.03 -15.46
CA PRO A 109 4.38 3.14 -14.34
C PRO A 109 3.44 1.93 -14.39
N ALA A 110 3.97 0.76 -14.08
CA ALA A 110 3.16 -0.46 -13.97
C ALA A 110 2.08 -0.27 -12.90
N ALA A 111 0.96 -1.00 -13.06
CA ALA A 111 -0.07 -1.02 -12.04
C ALA A 111 0.51 -1.52 -10.71
N PRO A 112 0.04 -0.98 -9.57
CA PRO A 112 0.42 -1.50 -8.27
C PRO A 112 0.02 -2.97 -8.25
N SER A 113 1.00 -3.84 -8.16
CA SER A 113 0.74 -5.24 -7.92
C SER A 113 0.05 -5.34 -6.56
N ARG A 114 -0.99 -6.17 -6.46
CA ARG A 114 -1.51 -6.62 -5.18
C ARG A 114 -0.35 -7.32 -4.51
N GLY A 115 0.40 -6.56 -3.72
CA GLY A 115 1.51 -7.09 -2.96
C GLY A 115 0.93 -8.30 -2.24
N GLU A 116 1.45 -9.48 -2.56
CA GLU A 116 1.31 -10.60 -1.66
C GLU A 116 1.68 -9.99 -0.32
N GLN A 117 0.69 -9.82 0.56
CA GLN A 117 0.99 -9.47 1.93
C GLN A 117 1.86 -10.63 2.33
N GLU A 118 3.18 -10.44 2.25
CA GLU A 118 4.13 -11.30 2.87
C GLU A 118 3.59 -11.31 4.28
N ARG A 119 2.94 -12.41 4.65
CA ARG A 119 2.50 -12.63 6.02
C ARG A 119 3.80 -12.59 6.75
N VAL A 120 4.18 -11.41 7.24
CA VAL A 120 5.33 -11.23 8.11
C VAL A 120 4.89 -12.02 9.31
N ARG A 121 5.32 -13.29 9.35
CA ARG A 121 5.01 -14.20 10.43
C ARG A 121 5.65 -13.53 11.63
N THR A 122 4.84 -12.96 12.52
CA THR A 122 5.26 -12.48 13.85
C THR A 122 5.75 -13.64 14.74
N TYR A 123 5.99 -14.82 14.17
CA TYR A 123 6.59 -15.97 14.82
C TYR A 123 8.00 -16.13 14.29
N LYS A 124 8.97 -16.01 15.20
CA LYS A 124 10.39 -16.29 14.95
C LYS A 124 10.54 -17.57 14.13
N THR A 125 11.29 -17.48 13.04
CA THR A 125 11.66 -18.63 12.21
C THR A 125 12.38 -19.66 13.06
N LYS A 126 12.15 -20.96 12.81
CA LYS A 126 12.71 -22.10 13.58
C LYS A 126 14.24 -22.02 13.81
N GLY A 127 14.97 -21.27 12.99
CA GLY A 127 16.41 -21.02 13.14
C GLY A 127 16.80 -20.18 14.37
N GLU A 128 15.98 -19.24 14.83
CA GLU A 128 16.29 -18.44 16.03
C GLU A 128 15.94 -19.17 17.34
N THR A 129 15.05 -20.16 17.29
CA THR A 129 14.66 -20.97 18.47
C THR A 129 15.74 -21.97 18.88
N ASN A 130 16.64 -22.36 17.97
CA ASN A 130 17.73 -23.29 18.30
C ASN A 130 18.86 -22.62 19.10
N ASN A 131 19.17 -21.35 18.80
CA ASN A 131 20.25 -20.63 19.49
C ASN A 131 19.92 -20.32 20.95
N GLN A 132 18.64 -20.07 21.27
CA GLN A 132 18.25 -19.81 22.67
C GLN A 132 18.34 -21.08 23.52
N ARG A 133 17.94 -22.24 23.01
CA ARG A 133 18.02 -23.52 23.75
C ARG A 133 19.46 -23.87 24.13
N THR A 134 20.40 -23.73 23.21
CA THR A 134 21.81 -24.04 23.48
C THR A 134 22.38 -23.13 24.58
N VAL A 135 22.09 -21.82 24.55
CA VAL A 135 22.56 -20.89 25.58
C VAL A 135 21.95 -21.20 26.94
N PHE A 136 20.64 -21.48 27.01
CA PHE A 136 19.99 -21.86 28.28
C PHE A 136 20.55 -23.18 28.85
N THR A 137 20.77 -24.20 28.02
CA THR A 137 21.36 -25.47 28.47
C THR A 137 22.78 -25.27 29.01
N THR A 138 23.62 -24.49 28.34
CA THR A 138 24.98 -24.22 28.80
C THR A 138 25.00 -23.49 30.14
N ILE A 139 24.18 -22.45 30.32
CA ILE A 139 24.12 -21.69 31.57
C ILE A 139 23.64 -22.59 32.73
N VAL A 140 22.61 -23.40 32.50
CA VAL A 140 22.07 -24.30 33.53
C VAL A 140 23.10 -25.35 33.97
N VAL A 141 23.83 -25.94 33.02
CA VAL A 141 24.89 -26.92 33.32
C VAL A 141 26.01 -26.28 34.14
N VAL A 142 26.46 -25.07 33.77
CA VAL A 142 27.51 -24.37 34.52
C VAL A 142 27.07 -24.04 35.95
N LEU A 143 25.84 -23.54 36.12
CA LEU A 143 25.30 -23.22 37.45
C LEU A 143 25.23 -24.47 38.35
N LEU A 144 24.79 -25.60 37.80
CA LEU A 144 24.63 -26.85 38.55
C LEU A 144 25.98 -27.41 39.02
N VAL A 145 27.02 -27.34 38.18
CA VAL A 145 28.38 -27.77 38.56
C VAL A 145 28.92 -26.92 39.71
N ILE A 146 28.77 -25.60 39.64
CA ILE A 146 29.20 -24.69 40.72
C ILE A 146 28.43 -24.98 42.01
N ALA A 147 27.11 -25.17 41.91
CA ALA A 147 26.25 -25.43 43.06
C ALA A 147 26.61 -26.72 43.81
N PHE A 148 27.15 -27.75 43.15
CA PHE A 148 27.56 -29.00 43.80
C PHE A 148 29.02 -29.02 44.23
N ILE A 149 29.93 -28.44 43.44
CA ILE A 149 31.36 -28.48 43.72
C ILE A 149 31.73 -27.53 44.87
N VAL A 150 31.17 -26.32 44.92
CA VAL A 150 31.51 -25.33 45.96
C VAL A 150 31.21 -25.83 47.38
N PRO A 151 30.03 -26.41 47.69
CA PRO A 151 29.75 -26.96 49.02
C PRO A 151 30.67 -28.13 49.39
N MET A 152 31.03 -28.98 48.41
CA MET A 152 31.93 -30.12 48.64
C MET A 152 33.37 -29.67 48.90
N LEU A 153 33.85 -28.64 48.20
CA LEU A 153 35.16 -28.04 48.47
C LEU A 153 35.20 -27.34 49.84
N GLN A 154 34.12 -26.64 50.22
CA GLN A 154 34.00 -26.07 51.57
C GLN A 154 33.97 -27.16 52.65
N PHE A 155 33.23 -28.24 52.44
CA PHE A 155 33.17 -29.37 53.36
C PHE A 155 34.54 -30.08 53.48
N TYR A 156 35.22 -30.35 52.36
CA TYR A 156 36.55 -30.98 52.38
C TYR A 156 37.61 -30.08 53.04
N GLY A 157 37.61 -28.78 52.72
CA GLY A 157 38.50 -27.82 53.38
C GLY A 157 38.24 -27.68 54.89
N TYR A 158 36.98 -27.78 55.32
CA TYR A 158 36.60 -27.76 56.73
C TYR A 158 37.01 -29.05 57.47
N THR A 159 36.91 -30.20 56.80
CA THR A 159 37.23 -31.53 57.38
C THR A 159 38.72 -31.90 57.33
N SER A 160 39.48 -31.31 56.40
CA SER A 160 40.94 -31.49 56.32
C SER A 160 41.72 -30.59 57.30
N LYS A 161 41.03 -29.75 58.09
CA LYS A 161 41.62 -28.89 59.13
C LYS A 161 41.45 -29.49 60.54
N ASN A 162 41.55 -30.82 60.62
CA ASN A 162 41.78 -31.59 61.85
C ASN A 162 43.04 -32.43 61.67
#